data_AF-A0A1Q7P7J9-F1
#
_entry.id   AF-A0A1Q7P7J9-F1
#
_cell.length_a   1.000
_cell.length_b   1.000
_cell.length_c   1.000
_cell.angle_alpha   90.00
_cell.angle_beta   90.00
_cell.angle_gamma   90.00
#
_symmetry.space_group_name_H-M   'P 1'
#
loop_
_entity.id
_entity.type
_entity.pdbx_description
1 polymer ?
#
loop_
_entity_poly.entity_id
_entity_poly.type
_entity_poly.pdbx_seq_one_letter_code
_entity_poly.pdbx_strand_id
1 'polypeptide(L)'
;MVKMKPWPIIALILVVVASVGAAVHYVREASIMGTPSLCRDPNNIKSHVYNPARLQTVKDCVTVSGIVDTVIAEDDGDYHVWFHVDPQYASLPNSANNDYRQGDLLAEIICATTVNQQDAVLACDGYTNQILPIPKANQNITVTGPYVLDSVHGWMEVHPVYSLIVS
;
A
#
# COMPACT_ATOMS: atom_id res chain seq x y z
N MET A 1 10.45 69.47 -14.88
CA MET A 1 9.80 68.40 -14.07
C MET A 1 9.04 67.48 -15.02
N VAL A 2 9.56 66.29 -15.32
CA VAL A 2 8.84 65.29 -16.13
C VAL A 2 7.80 64.64 -15.24
N LYS A 3 6.50 64.92 -15.47
CA LYS A 3 5.40 64.19 -14.83
C LYS A 3 5.41 62.77 -15.41
N MET A 4 6.00 61.82 -14.68
CA MET A 4 5.87 60.41 -15.00
C MET A 4 4.38 60.04 -14.96
N LYS A 5 3.84 59.69 -16.12
CA LYS A 5 2.45 59.23 -16.27
C LYS A 5 2.34 57.93 -15.45
N PRO A 6 1.31 57.72 -14.61
CA PRO A 6 1.25 56.59 -13.65
C PRO A 6 1.10 55.20 -14.31
N TRP A 7 0.89 55.16 -15.63
CA TRP A 7 0.66 53.96 -16.41
C TRP A 7 1.75 52.86 -16.33
N PRO A 8 3.07 53.13 -16.33
CA PRO A 8 4.08 52.08 -16.27
C PRO A 8 4.14 51.43 -14.87
N ILE A 9 3.81 52.17 -13.81
CA ILE A 9 3.75 51.63 -12.44
C ILE A 9 2.54 50.70 -12.30
N ILE A 10 1.38 51.10 -12.82
CA ILE A 10 0.16 50.28 -12.82
C ILE A 10 0.37 49.01 -13.64
N ALA A 11 0.99 49.11 -14.83
CA ALA A 11 1.30 47.96 -15.67
C ALA A 11 2.26 46.99 -14.96
N LEU A 12 3.29 47.49 -14.27
CA LEU A 12 4.23 46.66 -13.51
C LEU A 12 3.52 45.92 -12.36
N ILE A 13 2.65 46.60 -11.62
CA ILE A 13 1.88 45.99 -10.53
C ILE A 13 0.97 44.88 -11.06
N LEU A 14 0.27 45.11 -12.17
CA LEU A 14 -0.61 44.09 -12.77
C LEU A 14 0.18 42.86 -13.23
N VAL A 15 1.37 43.05 -13.80
CA VAL A 15 2.25 41.93 -14.22
C VAL A 15 2.74 41.14 -13.02
N VAL A 16 3.15 41.81 -11.93
CA VAL A 16 3.61 41.14 -10.70
C VAL A 16 2.47 40.39 -10.01
N VAL A 17 1.27 40.98 -9.93
CA VAL A 17 0.10 40.31 -9.35
C VAL A 17 -0.30 39.09 -10.17
N ALA A 18 -0.26 39.19 -11.51
CA ALA A 18 -0.56 38.05 -12.39
C ALA A 18 0.46 36.92 -12.26
N SER A 19 1.76 37.22 -12.17
CA SER A 19 2.81 36.20 -12.05
C SER A 19 2.78 35.50 -10.69
N VAL A 20 2.56 36.25 -9.61
CA VAL A 20 2.38 35.67 -8.26
C VAL A 20 1.11 34.83 -8.19
N GLY A 21 0.00 35.29 -8.78
CA GLY A 21 -1.24 34.53 -8.86
C GLY A 21 -1.05 33.20 -9.60
N ALA A 22 -0.39 33.21 -10.75
CA ALA A 22 -0.10 31.99 -11.51
C ALA A 22 0.78 31.00 -10.75
N ALA A 23 1.83 31.48 -10.06
CA ALA A 23 2.70 30.63 -9.25
C ALA A 23 1.95 29.99 -8.07
N VAL A 24 1.10 30.75 -7.38
CA VAL A 24 0.28 30.24 -6.26
C VAL A 24 -0.74 29.20 -6.75
N HIS A 25 -1.37 29.43 -7.91
CA HIS A 25 -2.25 28.45 -8.54
C HIS A 25 -1.50 27.16 -8.89
N TYR A 26 -0.31 27.27 -9.48
CA TYR A 26 0.50 26.10 -9.86
C TYR A 26 0.93 25.27 -8.64
N VAL A 27 1.39 25.92 -7.55
CA VAL A 27 1.77 25.22 -6.31
C VAL A 27 0.54 24.56 -5.64
N ARG A 28 -0.64 25.17 -5.74
CA ARG A 28 -1.91 24.57 -5.26
C ARG A 28 -2.34 23.36 -6.08
N GLU A 29 -2.22 23.40 -7.40
CA GLU A 29 -2.54 22.23 -8.24
C GLU A 29 -1.54 21.08 -8.01
N ALA A 30 -0.25 21.40 -7.85
CA ALA A 30 0.78 20.41 -7.52
C ALA A 30 0.60 19.77 -6.13
N SER A 31 -0.05 20.47 -5.19
CA SER A 31 -0.40 19.91 -3.87
C SER A 31 -1.76 19.18 -3.86
N ILE A 32 -2.61 19.40 -4.87
CA ILE A 32 -3.84 18.62 -5.12
C ILE A 32 -3.56 17.35 -5.95
N MET A 33 -2.41 17.24 -6.61
CA MET A 33 -1.83 15.97 -7.03
C MET A 33 -1.33 15.21 -5.80
N GLY A 34 -2.27 14.86 -4.91
CA GLY A 34 -2.03 14.33 -3.60
C GLY A 34 -1.12 13.10 -3.65
N THR A 35 -0.33 12.93 -2.59
CA THR A 35 0.38 11.69 -2.31
C THR A 35 -0.57 10.53 -2.61
N PRO A 36 -0.22 9.59 -3.52
CA PRO A 36 -1.07 8.43 -3.77
C PRO A 36 -1.41 7.80 -2.43
N SER A 37 -2.70 7.67 -2.12
CA SER A 37 -3.07 6.99 -0.88
C SER A 37 -2.52 5.57 -0.98
N LEU A 38 -1.79 5.13 0.05
CA LEU A 38 -1.28 3.74 0.12
C LEU A 38 -2.40 2.71 0.07
N CYS A 39 -3.64 3.15 0.28
CA CYS A 39 -4.87 2.38 0.21
C CYS A 39 -5.50 2.30 -1.20
N ARG A 40 -4.94 3.00 -2.19
CA ARG A 40 -5.35 2.84 -3.59
C ARG A 40 -4.57 1.67 -4.17
N ASP A 41 -5.28 0.69 -4.72
CA ASP A 41 -4.72 -0.48 -5.40
C ASP A 41 -3.66 -0.08 -6.45
N PRO A 42 -2.36 -0.13 -6.09
CA PRO A 42 -1.33 0.36 -6.98
C PRO A 42 -1.13 -0.70 -8.06
N ASN A 43 -0.97 -0.31 -9.33
CA ASN A 43 -0.74 -1.26 -10.43
C ASN A 43 -1.78 -2.39 -10.56
N ASN A 44 -3.00 -2.21 -10.03
CA ASN A 44 -4.08 -3.19 -10.11
C ASN A 44 -3.69 -4.55 -9.49
N ILE A 45 -2.95 -4.55 -8.37
CA ILE A 45 -2.49 -5.76 -7.68
C ILE A 45 -3.66 -6.70 -7.36
N LYS A 46 -4.84 -6.17 -6.98
CA LYS A 46 -6.00 -7.02 -6.66
C LYS A 46 -6.42 -7.95 -7.78
N SER A 47 -6.19 -7.61 -9.05
CA SER A 47 -6.56 -8.50 -10.16
C SER A 47 -5.65 -9.72 -10.32
N HIS A 48 -4.53 -9.75 -9.59
CA HIS A 48 -3.52 -10.80 -9.66
C HIS A 48 -3.55 -11.74 -8.46
N VAL A 49 -4.51 -11.56 -7.56
CA VAL A 49 -4.75 -12.49 -6.46
C VAL A 49 -5.27 -13.81 -7.01
N TYR A 50 -4.55 -14.90 -6.74
CA TYR A 50 -5.06 -16.25 -7.00
C TYR A 50 -6.24 -16.56 -6.07
N ASN A 51 -7.28 -17.24 -6.55
CA ASN A 51 -8.52 -17.57 -5.80
C ASN A 51 -9.14 -16.41 -4.97
N PRO A 52 -9.46 -15.25 -5.58
CA PRO A 52 -9.93 -14.08 -4.84
C PRO A 52 -11.30 -14.28 -4.18
N ALA A 53 -12.10 -15.24 -4.66
CA ALA A 53 -13.43 -15.54 -4.11
C ALA A 53 -13.40 -16.04 -2.66
N ARG A 54 -12.23 -16.50 -2.15
CA ARG A 54 -12.08 -16.91 -0.75
C ARG A 54 -11.97 -15.72 0.20
N LEU A 55 -11.62 -14.54 -0.32
CA LEU A 55 -11.29 -13.36 0.49
C LEU A 55 -12.54 -12.50 0.70
N GLN A 56 -12.83 -12.23 1.97
CA GLN A 56 -13.91 -11.33 2.38
C GLN A 56 -13.32 -10.04 2.94
N THR A 57 -13.47 -8.94 2.21
CA THR A 57 -12.97 -7.64 2.66
C THR A 57 -13.69 -7.18 3.92
N VAL A 58 -12.94 -6.97 5.00
CA VAL A 58 -13.44 -6.42 6.27
C VAL A 58 -13.19 -4.92 6.36
N LYS A 59 -12.01 -4.47 5.90
CA LYS A 59 -11.71 -3.05 5.69
C LYS A 59 -10.97 -2.90 4.36
N ASP A 60 -11.37 -1.90 3.58
CA ASP A 60 -10.73 -1.62 2.28
C ASP A 60 -9.24 -1.28 2.40
N CYS A 61 -8.82 -0.79 3.57
CA CYS A 61 -7.43 -0.51 3.86
C CYS A 61 -7.12 -0.49 5.36
N VAL A 62 -5.95 -1.02 5.71
CA VAL A 62 -5.28 -0.83 6.99
C VAL A 62 -3.81 -0.52 6.75
N THR A 63 -3.19 0.22 7.67
CA THR A 63 -1.73 0.33 7.79
C THR A 63 -1.35 -0.18 9.16
N VAL A 64 -0.58 -1.26 9.20
CA VAL A 64 -0.28 -2.04 10.41
C VAL A 64 1.22 -2.23 10.52
N SER A 65 1.77 -1.99 11.69
CA SER A 65 3.18 -2.28 11.99
C SER A 65 3.32 -3.43 12.96
N GLY A 66 4.50 -4.05 12.96
CA GLY A 66 4.84 -5.16 13.82
C GLY A 66 6.20 -5.77 13.47
N ILE A 67 6.49 -6.92 14.07
CA ILE A 67 7.77 -7.63 13.93
C ILE A 67 7.54 -8.95 13.20
N VAL A 68 8.29 -9.19 12.12
CA VAL A 68 8.17 -10.44 11.35
C VAL A 68 8.63 -11.63 12.20
N ASP A 69 7.77 -12.64 12.30
CA ASP A 69 8.12 -13.95 12.86
C ASP A 69 8.76 -14.82 11.78
N THR A 70 8.02 -15.08 10.69
CA THR A 70 8.48 -15.93 9.59
C THR A 70 8.03 -15.43 8.23
N VAL A 71 8.82 -15.76 7.21
CA VAL A 71 8.50 -15.53 5.80
C VAL A 71 8.58 -16.86 5.07
N ILE A 72 7.49 -17.22 4.37
CA ILE A 72 7.36 -18.49 3.66
C ILE A 72 7.06 -18.16 2.19
N ALA A 73 7.80 -18.79 1.28
CA ALA A 73 7.48 -18.79 -0.14
C ALA A 73 6.46 -19.91 -0.39
N GLU A 74 5.33 -19.57 -0.98
CA GLU A 74 4.24 -20.51 -1.28
C GLU A 74 4.26 -20.93 -2.76
N ASP A 75 3.63 -22.06 -3.05
CA ASP A 75 3.65 -22.65 -4.40
C ASP A 75 2.89 -21.82 -5.44
N ASP A 76 1.95 -20.97 -5.03
CA ASP A 76 1.20 -20.07 -5.91
C ASP A 76 1.99 -18.83 -6.37
N GLY A 77 3.21 -18.66 -5.88
CA GLY A 77 4.07 -17.54 -6.23
C GLY A 77 4.09 -16.42 -5.19
N ASP A 78 3.41 -16.59 -4.06
CA ASP A 78 3.26 -15.56 -3.05
C ASP A 78 4.31 -15.72 -1.92
N TYR A 79 4.54 -14.64 -1.17
CA TYR A 79 5.17 -14.73 0.14
C TYR A 79 4.14 -14.53 1.23
N HIS A 80 4.04 -15.51 2.12
CA HIS A 80 3.37 -15.40 3.39
C HIS A 80 4.31 -14.79 4.44
N VAL A 81 4.06 -13.55 4.82
CA VAL A 81 4.78 -12.85 5.88
C VAL A 81 3.93 -12.87 7.14
N TRP A 82 4.26 -13.75 8.07
CA TRP A 82 3.64 -13.80 9.40
C TRP A 82 4.38 -12.86 10.34
N PHE A 83 3.64 -12.00 11.04
CA PHE A 83 4.23 -10.99 11.92
C PHE A 83 3.36 -10.71 13.14
N HIS A 84 4.04 -10.48 14.25
CA HIS A 84 3.43 -10.04 15.50
C HIS A 84 3.14 -8.55 15.43
N VAL A 85 1.86 -8.18 15.44
CA VAL A 85 1.44 -6.78 15.32
C VAL A 85 1.81 -5.96 16.56
N ASP A 86 2.08 -4.67 16.38
CA ASP A 86 2.30 -3.78 17.53
C ASP A 86 1.06 -3.72 18.44
N PRO A 87 1.21 -3.45 19.76
CA PRO A 87 0.11 -3.55 20.72
C PRO A 87 -1.16 -2.76 20.36
N GLN A 88 -1.02 -1.63 19.66
CA GLN A 88 -2.16 -0.81 19.21
C GLN A 88 -3.03 -1.49 18.15
N TYR A 89 -2.55 -2.56 17.51
CA TYR A 89 -3.23 -3.34 16.48
C TYR A 89 -3.64 -4.74 16.96
N ALA A 90 -3.54 -5.04 18.26
CA ALA A 90 -3.82 -6.36 18.83
C ALA A 90 -5.26 -6.86 18.61
N SER A 91 -6.16 -6.02 18.09
CA SER A 91 -7.54 -6.39 17.72
C SER A 91 -7.69 -6.88 16.27
N LEU A 92 -6.63 -6.85 15.47
CA LEU A 92 -6.68 -7.34 14.08
C LEU A 92 -6.59 -8.87 14.00
N PRO A 93 -5.64 -9.56 14.67
CA PRO A 93 -5.66 -11.02 14.66
C PRO A 93 -6.95 -11.57 15.28
N ASN A 94 -7.54 -12.61 14.68
CA ASN A 94 -8.71 -13.27 15.21
C ASN A 94 -8.34 -14.57 15.96
N SER A 95 -9.35 -15.37 16.35
CA SER A 95 -9.10 -16.65 17.04
C SER A 95 -8.32 -17.65 16.19
N ALA A 96 -8.55 -17.71 14.88
CA ALA A 96 -7.80 -18.62 14.00
C ALA A 96 -6.33 -18.19 13.85
N ASN A 97 -6.05 -16.87 13.80
CA ASN A 97 -4.67 -16.37 13.90
C ASN A 97 -4.00 -16.82 15.21
N ASN A 98 -4.73 -16.74 16.34
CA ASN A 98 -4.23 -17.19 17.64
C ASN A 98 -3.94 -18.69 17.66
N ASP A 99 -4.86 -19.50 17.16
CA ASP A 99 -4.75 -20.96 17.17
C ASP A 99 -3.63 -21.46 16.23
N TYR A 100 -3.44 -20.81 15.08
CA TYR A 100 -2.48 -21.25 14.07
C TYR A 100 -1.07 -20.67 14.31
N ARG A 101 -0.96 -19.39 14.67
CA ARG A 101 0.30 -18.64 14.72
C ARG A 101 0.42 -17.74 15.95
N GLN A 102 -0.19 -18.13 17.07
CA GLN A 102 -0.04 -17.41 18.35
C GLN A 102 -0.38 -15.90 18.27
N GLY A 103 -1.27 -15.54 17.35
CA GLY A 103 -1.79 -14.18 17.19
C GLY A 103 -1.07 -13.35 16.14
N ASP A 104 -0.20 -13.95 15.34
CA ASP A 104 0.38 -13.24 14.19
C ASP A 104 -0.66 -12.96 13.12
N LEU A 105 -0.55 -11.77 12.52
CA LEU A 105 -1.28 -11.40 11.33
C LEU A 105 -0.50 -11.85 10.10
N LEU A 106 -1.20 -12.28 9.05
CA LEU A 106 -0.59 -12.60 7.77
C LEU A 106 -0.59 -11.35 6.88
N ALA A 107 0.52 -11.09 6.20
CA ALA A 107 0.60 -10.20 5.06
C ALA A 107 1.03 -11.01 3.83
N GLU A 108 0.23 -10.98 2.77
CA GLU A 108 0.51 -11.74 1.53
C GLU A 108 1.04 -10.82 0.44
N ILE A 109 2.32 -11.01 0.09
CA ILE A 109 2.96 -10.34 -1.04
C ILE A 109 2.80 -11.26 -2.25
N ILE A 110 1.91 -10.89 -3.16
CA ILE A 110 1.55 -11.77 -4.27
C ILE A 110 2.56 -11.76 -5.43
N CYS A 111 2.64 -12.86 -6.17
CA CYS A 111 3.40 -12.98 -7.42
C CYS A 111 4.85 -12.49 -7.31
N ALA A 112 5.51 -12.84 -6.21
CA ALA A 112 6.84 -12.39 -5.82
C ALA A 112 7.92 -13.48 -5.91
N THR A 113 7.52 -14.74 -6.09
CA THR A 113 8.42 -15.88 -6.32
C THR A 113 7.99 -16.70 -7.55
N THR A 114 8.68 -17.81 -7.80
CA THR A 114 8.30 -18.76 -8.87
C THR A 114 6.99 -19.45 -8.53
N VAL A 115 6.03 -19.41 -9.47
CA VAL A 115 4.78 -20.15 -9.37
C VAL A 115 5.03 -21.63 -9.71
N ASN A 116 4.88 -22.50 -8.71
CA ASN A 116 4.98 -23.97 -8.85
C ASN A 116 3.60 -24.65 -8.92
N GLN A 117 2.54 -23.94 -8.57
CA GLN A 117 1.17 -24.40 -8.58
C GLN A 117 0.49 -24.06 -9.91
N GLN A 118 0.06 -25.11 -10.64
CA GLN A 118 -0.37 -24.98 -12.04
C GLN A 118 -1.60 -24.09 -12.25
N ASP A 119 -2.56 -24.09 -11.32
CA ASP A 119 -3.78 -23.30 -11.41
C ASP A 119 -3.62 -21.85 -10.89
N ALA A 120 -2.49 -21.52 -10.27
CA ALA A 120 -2.13 -20.15 -9.88
C ALA A 120 -1.41 -19.36 -10.99
N VAL A 121 -0.86 -20.04 -12.00
CA VAL A 121 -0.04 -19.43 -13.07
C VAL A 121 -0.71 -18.25 -13.75
N LEU A 122 -2.01 -18.34 -14.05
CA LEU A 122 -2.75 -17.28 -14.74
C LEU A 122 -2.98 -16.04 -13.87
N ALA A 123 -3.00 -16.17 -12.54
CA ALA A 123 -3.20 -15.02 -11.65
C ALA A 123 -2.02 -14.04 -11.75
N CYS A 124 -0.81 -14.57 -11.85
CA CYS A 124 0.41 -13.77 -11.95
C CYS A 124 0.81 -13.38 -13.39
N ASP A 125 0.04 -13.78 -14.41
CA ASP A 125 0.39 -13.48 -15.80
C ASP A 125 0.37 -11.97 -16.08
N GLY A 126 1.40 -11.48 -16.76
CA GLY A 126 1.57 -10.07 -17.09
C GLY A 126 1.80 -9.12 -15.90
N TYR A 127 1.94 -9.65 -14.68
CA TYR A 127 2.20 -8.86 -13.48
C TYR A 127 3.63 -9.07 -12.95
N THR A 128 4.20 -8.02 -12.38
CA THR A 128 5.52 -8.08 -11.73
C THR A 128 5.43 -7.37 -10.40
N ASN A 129 5.60 -8.13 -9.32
CA ASN A 129 5.60 -7.60 -7.96
C ASN A 129 6.63 -6.47 -7.80
N GLN A 130 6.21 -5.39 -7.14
CA GLN A 130 7.05 -4.21 -6.84
C GLN A 130 7.38 -4.09 -5.35
N ILE A 131 6.86 -4.99 -4.50
CA ILE A 131 7.12 -4.99 -3.07
C ILE A 131 8.52 -5.56 -2.82
N LEU A 132 9.50 -4.67 -2.65
CA LEU A 132 10.88 -5.00 -2.33
C LEU A 132 11.45 -3.97 -1.32
N PRO A 133 12.37 -4.37 -0.42
CA PRO A 133 12.85 -5.74 -0.23
C PRO A 133 11.79 -6.64 0.46
N ILE A 134 11.85 -7.95 0.20
CA ILE A 134 11.11 -8.94 1.01
C ILE A 134 11.70 -8.94 2.42
N PRO A 135 10.88 -8.79 3.48
CA PRO A 135 11.40 -8.74 4.84
C PRO A 135 11.96 -10.09 5.29
N LYS A 136 12.67 -10.07 6.41
CA LYS A 136 13.23 -11.24 7.09
C LYS A 136 12.69 -11.30 8.51
N ALA A 137 12.74 -12.49 9.09
CA ALA A 137 12.44 -12.71 10.51
C ALA A 137 13.20 -11.70 11.40
N ASN A 138 12.51 -11.23 12.45
CA ASN A 138 12.95 -10.23 13.42
C ASN A 138 13.10 -8.78 12.88
N GLN A 139 12.66 -8.48 11.66
CA GLN A 139 12.61 -7.10 11.18
C GLN A 139 11.29 -6.42 11.55
N ASN A 140 11.36 -5.11 11.83
CA ASN A 140 10.15 -4.31 11.96
C ASN A 140 9.62 -4.02 10.56
N ILE A 141 8.31 -4.15 10.38
CA ILE A 141 7.64 -3.83 9.13
C ILE A 141 6.46 -2.91 9.37
N THR A 142 6.11 -2.15 8.34
CA THR A 142 4.80 -1.48 8.22
C THR A 142 4.19 -1.92 6.90
N VAL A 143 3.01 -2.53 6.99
CA VAL A 143 2.29 -3.11 5.85
C VAL A 143 1.03 -2.30 5.61
N THR A 144 0.73 -2.00 4.36
CA THR A 144 -0.53 -1.39 3.95
C THR A 144 -1.19 -2.21 2.86
N GLY A 145 -2.50 -2.43 3.00
CA GLY A 145 -3.32 -3.15 2.04
C GLY A 145 -4.75 -3.36 2.56
N PRO A 146 -5.61 -4.05 1.80
CA PRO A 146 -6.92 -4.47 2.25
C PRO A 146 -6.79 -5.45 3.42
N TYR A 147 -7.68 -5.30 4.40
CA TYR A 147 -7.76 -6.22 5.53
C TYR A 147 -8.93 -7.17 5.29
N VAL A 148 -8.63 -8.45 5.12
CA VAL A 148 -9.58 -9.46 4.66
C VAL A 148 -9.60 -10.66 5.60
N LEU A 149 -10.72 -11.39 5.55
CA LEU A 149 -10.85 -12.72 6.11
C LEU A 149 -10.66 -13.74 4.97
N ASP A 150 -9.70 -14.65 5.10
CA ASP A 150 -9.65 -15.84 4.26
C ASP A 150 -10.72 -16.82 4.77
N SER A 151 -11.78 -17.03 3.99
CA SER A 151 -12.90 -17.90 4.39
C SER A 151 -12.60 -19.40 4.33
N VAL A 152 -11.50 -19.80 3.69
CA VAL A 152 -11.04 -21.20 3.66
C VAL A 152 -10.21 -21.51 4.90
N HIS A 153 -9.30 -20.61 5.27
CA HIS A 153 -8.39 -20.82 6.41
C HIS A 153 -8.94 -20.27 7.75
N GLY A 154 -9.80 -19.25 7.69
CA GLY A 154 -10.47 -18.64 8.83
C GLY A 154 -9.70 -17.53 9.52
N TRP A 155 -8.46 -17.23 9.12
CA TRP A 155 -7.65 -16.16 9.70
C TRP A 155 -7.79 -14.82 8.97
N MET A 156 -7.37 -13.76 9.66
CA MET A 156 -7.29 -12.41 9.12
C MET A 156 -5.93 -12.15 8.51
N GLU A 157 -5.91 -11.36 7.44
CA GLU A 157 -4.71 -11.03 6.69
C GLU A 157 -4.79 -9.64 6.03
N VAL A 158 -3.62 -9.10 5.71
CA VAL A 158 -3.47 -7.97 4.80
C VAL A 158 -3.16 -8.54 3.41
N HIS A 159 -4.19 -8.62 2.56
CA HIS A 159 -4.11 -9.29 1.26
C HIS A 159 -4.90 -8.52 0.17
N PRO A 160 -4.26 -8.18 -0.96
CA PRO A 160 -2.83 -8.29 -1.21
C PRO A 160 -2.09 -7.11 -0.57
N VAL A 161 -0.81 -7.26 -0.31
CA VAL A 161 0.04 -6.15 0.15
C VAL A 161 0.19 -5.11 -0.96
N TYR A 162 -0.19 -3.86 -0.67
CA TYR A 162 0.00 -2.71 -1.57
C TYR A 162 1.30 -1.96 -1.30
N SER A 163 1.77 -1.96 -0.05
CA SER A 163 3.01 -1.33 0.36
C SER A 163 3.57 -2.05 1.59
N LEU A 164 4.89 -2.25 1.61
CA LEU A 164 5.61 -2.76 2.76
C LEU A 164 6.90 -1.97 2.93
N ILE A 165 7.15 -1.51 4.16
CA ILE A 165 8.37 -0.81 4.54
C ILE A 165 9.04 -1.62 5.64
N VAL A 166 10.33 -1.91 5.47
CA VAL A 166 11.18 -2.52 6.51
C VAL A 166 11.90 -1.40 7.27
N SER A 167 11.88 -1.44 8.61
CA SER A 167 12.48 -0.44 9.51
C SER A 167 13.52 -1.02 10.46
#